data_AF-A0A291PGZ8-F1
#
_entry.id   AF-A0A291PGZ8-F1
#
_cell.length_a   1.000
_cell.length_b   1.000
_cell.length_c   1.000
_cell.angle_alpha   90.00
_cell.angle_beta   90.00
_cell.angle_gamma   90.00
#
_symmetry.space_group_name_H-M   'P 1'
#
loop_
_entity.id
_entity.type
_entity.pdbx_description
1 polymer ?
#
loop_
_entity_poly.entity_id
_entity_poly.type
_entity_poly.pdbx_seq_one_letter_code
_entity_poly.pdbx_strand_id
1 'polypeptide(L)'
;MAPQLGNYVLETATAPGTGSFTLNGPETARRSFSAAFPNGGTVFYFADDGSSAEWGVGTLTIGTPSTLSRTTIIGTTSGSASALNFSGSVEVYNEIPAEYVPILEADGHLIVKSITDWTQRQALGAADAEGRYVKSVNDSTNIRIDGAGINKQTGVPWLHTGSGFSNLQMAGDYATNAAVNAEVTARVNAVAGLDAAKVNRAGDAMRGALSTFNDPNLTNGVYNYSPGFRTFTNTRSGFQFFAQDKVGDGSTASGVFALEWNGIIQQYWWLNPDGSIGQSSKGNVAFVSQIPTDIYSGTSFNNDFATSDDRIINLPYGNILQCFRVDNVSSGRISFPRAFSAAPQSIIVQAVTGGVIAHYHCVWEPDASGFTLNLYGSYDAIYVEAKGKK
;
A
#
# COMPACT_ATOMS: atom_id res chain seq x y z
N MET A 1 53.07 22.82 -53.11
CA MET A 1 52.38 24.04 -52.61
C MET A 1 51.48 24.56 -53.72
N ALA A 2 50.41 25.30 -53.38
CA ALA A 2 49.61 25.98 -54.40
C ALA A 2 50.48 27.01 -55.16
N PRO A 3 50.33 27.15 -56.49
CA PRO A 3 51.08 28.17 -57.24
C PRO A 3 50.74 29.58 -56.74
N GLN A 4 51.76 30.41 -56.60
CA GLN A 4 51.67 31.73 -55.99
C GLN A 4 51.40 32.82 -57.04
N LEU A 5 50.68 33.85 -56.60
CA LEU A 5 50.42 35.09 -57.34
C LEU A 5 50.98 36.30 -56.60
N GLY A 6 51.47 37.28 -57.34
CA GLY A 6 52.11 38.49 -56.83
C GLY A 6 51.87 39.66 -57.77
N ASN A 7 51.56 40.81 -57.18
CA ASN A 7 51.25 42.02 -57.96
C ASN A 7 52.48 42.55 -58.69
N TYR A 8 52.30 42.95 -59.95
CA TYR A 8 53.29 43.64 -60.79
C TYR A 8 54.61 42.86 -61.01
N VAL A 9 54.57 41.53 -61.04
CA VAL A 9 55.78 40.72 -61.30
C VAL A 9 55.92 40.44 -62.80
N LEU A 10 57.03 40.91 -63.37
CA LEU A 10 57.38 40.75 -64.78
C LEU A 10 58.90 40.89 -64.94
N GLU A 11 59.52 39.92 -65.59
CA GLU A 11 60.93 39.93 -66.00
C GLU A 11 61.05 39.50 -67.45
N THR A 12 62.19 39.78 -68.08
CA THR A 12 62.47 39.31 -69.44
C THR A 12 63.36 38.06 -69.44
N ALA A 13 63.28 37.27 -70.50
CA ALA A 13 64.21 36.20 -70.84
C ALA A 13 64.66 36.34 -72.30
N THR A 14 65.85 35.87 -72.63
CA THR A 14 66.39 35.96 -74.00
C THR A 14 66.64 34.57 -74.56
N ALA A 15 66.00 34.26 -75.69
CA ALA A 15 66.12 33.01 -76.44
C ALA A 15 66.08 31.75 -75.55
N PRO A 16 65.08 31.58 -74.65
CA PRO A 16 65.06 30.45 -73.72
C PRO A 16 64.83 29.10 -74.42
N GLY A 17 64.48 29.10 -75.70
CA GLY A 17 64.17 27.92 -76.47
C GLY A 17 63.01 27.15 -75.83
N THR A 18 63.16 25.84 -75.70
CA THR A 18 62.22 24.96 -74.97
C THR A 18 62.60 24.76 -73.49
N GLY A 19 63.69 25.40 -73.05
CA GLY A 19 64.24 25.26 -71.71
C GLY A 19 63.58 26.18 -70.67
N SER A 20 64.20 26.24 -69.47
CA SER A 20 63.78 27.16 -68.40
C SER A 20 64.05 28.61 -68.78
N PHE A 21 63.25 29.54 -68.28
CA PHE A 21 63.50 30.96 -68.45
C PHE A 21 64.66 31.36 -67.54
N THR A 22 65.71 31.93 -68.14
CA THR A 22 66.73 32.67 -67.39
C THR A 22 66.24 34.11 -67.26
N LEU A 23 65.94 34.53 -66.04
CA LEU A 23 65.30 35.82 -65.77
C LEU A 23 66.37 36.93 -65.73
N ASN A 24 66.25 37.89 -66.64
CA ASN A 24 67.23 38.96 -66.86
C ASN A 24 67.08 40.15 -65.91
N GLY A 25 66.12 40.11 -64.99
CA GLY A 25 65.74 41.24 -64.15
C GLY A 25 64.36 41.79 -64.50
N PRO A 26 63.78 42.58 -63.59
CA PRO A 26 62.47 43.17 -63.78
C PRO A 26 62.50 44.28 -64.81
N GLU A 27 61.41 44.39 -65.57
CA GLU A 27 61.19 45.55 -66.41
C GLU A 27 60.93 46.82 -65.60
N THR A 28 60.93 47.96 -66.29
CA THR A 28 60.67 49.27 -65.67
C THR A 28 59.30 49.26 -64.96
N ALA A 29 59.28 49.71 -63.70
CA ALA A 29 58.10 49.74 -62.85
C ALA A 29 57.47 48.35 -62.55
N ARG A 30 58.26 47.28 -62.66
CA ARG A 30 57.87 45.91 -62.29
C ARG A 30 58.73 45.36 -61.15
N ARG A 31 58.29 44.24 -60.56
CA ARG A 31 59.01 43.48 -59.53
C ARG A 31 59.64 42.23 -60.13
N SER A 32 60.79 41.82 -59.60
CA SER A 32 61.39 40.53 -59.95
C SER A 32 60.62 39.38 -59.28
N PHE A 33 60.66 38.20 -59.89
CA PHE A 33 60.18 36.96 -59.28
C PHE A 33 60.91 36.67 -57.97
N SER A 34 62.23 36.89 -57.93
CA SER A 34 63.05 36.69 -56.73
C SER A 34 62.70 37.61 -55.56
N ALA A 35 62.13 38.80 -55.84
CA ALA A 35 61.63 39.72 -54.81
C ALA A 35 60.16 39.47 -54.43
N ALA A 36 59.43 38.68 -55.21
CA ALA A 36 58.01 38.40 -54.98
C ALA A 36 57.75 37.03 -54.36
N PHE A 37 58.60 36.04 -54.63
CA PHE A 37 58.40 34.65 -54.25
C PHE A 37 59.67 34.04 -53.66
N PRO A 38 59.53 33.03 -52.77
CA PRO A 38 60.69 32.36 -52.17
C PRO A 38 61.42 31.46 -53.17
N ASN A 39 62.68 31.12 -52.87
CA ASN A 39 63.41 30.09 -53.61
C ASN A 39 62.70 28.72 -53.51
N GLY A 40 62.58 28.01 -54.62
CA GLY A 40 61.77 26.80 -54.74
C GLY A 40 60.26 27.07 -54.80
N GLY A 41 59.83 28.33 -54.83
CA GLY A 41 58.43 28.73 -54.92
C GLY A 41 57.80 28.22 -56.22
N THR A 42 56.59 27.67 -56.10
CA THR A 42 55.74 27.33 -57.25
C THR A 42 54.94 28.57 -57.62
N VAL A 43 55.02 29.04 -58.87
CA VAL A 43 54.36 30.27 -59.33
C VAL A 43 53.62 30.02 -60.63
N PHE A 44 52.55 30.78 -60.88
CA PHE A 44 52.02 30.85 -62.24
C PHE A 44 52.92 31.71 -63.13
N TYR A 45 52.96 31.40 -64.42
CA TYR A 45 53.61 32.25 -65.40
C TYR A 45 52.81 32.36 -66.69
N PHE A 46 52.99 33.48 -67.37
CA PHE A 46 52.60 33.72 -68.75
C PHE A 46 53.81 34.29 -69.48
N ALA A 47 54.28 33.62 -70.52
CA ALA A 47 55.45 33.97 -71.30
C ALA A 47 55.01 34.38 -72.70
N ASP A 48 55.37 35.58 -73.15
CA ASP A 48 54.94 36.16 -74.42
C ASP A 48 56.14 36.75 -75.17
N ASP A 49 56.31 36.41 -76.45
CA ASP A 49 57.32 37.01 -77.33
C ASP A 49 56.73 38.06 -78.29
N GLY A 50 55.47 38.44 -78.10
CA GLY A 50 54.69 39.34 -78.94
C GLY A 50 54.06 38.67 -80.16
N SER A 51 54.38 37.40 -80.44
CA SER A 51 53.81 36.61 -81.54
C SER A 51 53.15 35.32 -81.05
N SER A 52 53.71 34.69 -80.02
CA SER A 52 53.26 33.44 -79.42
C SER A 52 53.40 33.51 -77.91
N ALA A 53 52.45 32.90 -77.21
CA ALA A 53 52.45 32.88 -75.77
C ALA A 53 52.24 31.49 -75.19
N GLU A 54 52.80 31.27 -74.02
CA GLU A 54 52.66 30.05 -73.22
C GLU A 54 52.34 30.42 -71.77
N TRP A 55 51.43 29.68 -71.13
CA TRP A 55 51.14 29.85 -69.72
C TRP A 55 51.19 28.52 -68.98
N GLY A 56 51.56 28.60 -67.71
CA GLY A 56 51.84 27.41 -66.94
C GLY A 56 52.09 27.67 -65.47
N VAL A 57 52.50 26.60 -64.81
CA VAL A 57 53.07 26.62 -63.46
C VAL A 57 54.56 26.38 -63.58
N GLY A 58 55.35 27.24 -62.96
CA GLY A 58 56.79 27.12 -62.90
C GLY A 58 57.34 27.00 -61.48
N THR A 59 58.60 26.60 -61.39
CA THR A 59 59.34 26.56 -60.13
C THR A 59 60.48 27.56 -60.20
N LEU A 60 60.43 28.56 -59.32
CA LEU A 60 61.44 29.60 -59.23
C LEU A 60 62.67 29.08 -58.50
N THR A 61 63.83 29.17 -59.13
CA THR A 61 65.13 28.98 -58.49
C THR A 61 65.84 30.33 -58.42
N ILE A 62 66.06 30.82 -57.20
CA ILE A 62 66.76 32.09 -56.98
C ILE A 62 68.27 31.83 -57.05
N GLY A 63 68.93 32.54 -57.96
CA GLY A 63 70.37 32.45 -58.20
C GLY A 63 70.89 33.68 -58.95
N THR A 64 72.13 33.60 -59.46
CA THR A 64 72.76 34.65 -60.27
C THR A 64 73.10 34.12 -61.67
N PRO A 65 72.21 34.17 -62.66
CA PRO A 65 70.83 34.72 -62.63
C PRO A 65 69.81 33.75 -62.00
N SER A 66 68.61 34.26 -61.70
CA SER A 66 67.49 33.42 -61.26
C SER A 66 66.85 32.73 -62.47
N THR A 67 66.29 31.54 -62.27
CA THR A 67 65.65 30.77 -63.33
C THR A 67 64.23 30.36 -62.95
N LEU A 68 63.35 30.29 -63.93
CA LEU A 68 62.00 29.77 -63.79
C LEU A 68 61.83 28.53 -64.67
N SER A 69 61.73 27.37 -64.05
CA SER A 69 61.45 26.13 -64.78
C SER A 69 60.00 26.07 -65.24
N ARG A 70 59.75 25.51 -66.42
CA ARG A 70 58.41 25.33 -67.00
C ARG A 70 57.83 23.99 -66.54
N THR A 71 57.52 23.91 -65.25
CA THR A 71 57.20 22.64 -64.56
C THR A 71 55.90 22.00 -65.07
N THR A 72 54.89 22.80 -65.41
CA THR A 72 53.65 22.34 -66.03
C THR A 72 53.18 23.40 -67.00
N ILE A 73 53.15 23.06 -68.29
CA ILE A 73 52.60 23.94 -69.31
C ILE A 73 51.11 23.64 -69.40
N ILE A 74 50.31 24.65 -69.14
CA ILE A 74 48.84 24.53 -69.14
C ILE A 74 48.32 24.72 -70.56
N GLY A 75 48.87 25.70 -71.27
CA GLY A 75 48.46 25.98 -72.64
C GLY A 75 49.41 26.91 -73.37
N THR A 76 49.18 27.00 -74.67
CA THR A 76 49.95 27.80 -75.61
C THR A 76 49.01 28.40 -76.64
N THR A 77 49.41 29.49 -77.30
CA THR A 77 48.63 30.08 -78.41
C THR A 77 48.44 29.14 -79.60
N SER A 78 49.19 28.03 -79.67
CA SER A 78 49.00 26.95 -80.65
C SER A 78 48.01 25.86 -80.22
N GLY A 79 47.43 25.96 -79.02
CA GLY A 79 46.49 24.98 -78.48
C GLY A 79 47.14 23.70 -77.95
N SER A 80 48.44 23.73 -77.65
CA SER A 80 49.19 22.59 -77.10
C SER A 80 49.63 22.79 -75.64
N ALA A 81 50.03 21.70 -74.98
CA ALA A 81 50.66 21.71 -73.65
C ALA A 81 52.18 21.41 -73.71
N SER A 82 52.79 21.62 -74.88
CA SER A 82 54.22 21.40 -75.11
C SER A 82 54.98 22.72 -75.02
N ALA A 83 56.26 22.65 -74.60
CA ALA A 83 57.12 23.83 -74.50
C ALA A 83 57.28 24.52 -75.86
N LEU A 84 56.79 25.76 -75.97
CA LEU A 84 57.11 26.63 -77.09
C LEU A 84 58.62 26.90 -77.15
N ASN A 85 59.15 26.93 -78.38
CA ASN A 85 60.54 27.27 -78.66
C ASN A 85 60.67 28.78 -78.88
N PHE A 86 60.98 29.52 -77.83
CA PHE A 86 61.18 30.97 -77.93
C PHE A 86 62.61 31.29 -78.36
N SER A 87 62.76 31.85 -79.56
CA SER A 87 64.07 32.17 -80.15
C SER A 87 64.53 33.62 -79.92
N GLY A 88 63.63 34.49 -79.44
CA GLY A 88 63.86 35.93 -79.24
C GLY A 88 63.69 36.37 -77.78
N SER A 89 63.43 37.67 -77.58
CA SER A 89 63.08 38.21 -76.27
C SER A 89 61.69 37.72 -75.86
N VAL A 90 61.52 37.39 -74.58
CA VAL A 90 60.25 36.93 -74.01
C VAL A 90 60.00 37.72 -72.74
N GLU A 91 58.79 38.25 -72.60
CA GLU A 91 58.27 38.82 -71.37
C GLU A 91 57.62 37.71 -70.55
N VAL A 92 58.04 37.54 -69.28
CA VAL A 92 57.55 36.50 -68.37
C VAL A 92 56.81 37.15 -67.22
N TYR A 93 55.49 37.07 -67.26
CA TYR A 93 54.56 37.61 -66.28
C TYR A 93 54.22 36.58 -65.21
N ASN A 94 53.94 37.02 -63.99
CA ASN A 94 53.13 36.23 -63.07
C ASN A 94 51.65 36.58 -63.28
N GLU A 95 50.91 35.67 -63.90
CA GLU A 95 49.51 35.87 -64.29
C GLU A 95 48.70 34.64 -63.89
N ILE A 96 47.43 34.80 -63.55
CA ILE A 96 46.54 33.68 -63.24
C ILE A 96 45.99 33.06 -64.53
N PRO A 97 46.25 31.76 -64.82
CA PRO A 97 45.62 31.09 -65.95
C PRO A 97 44.11 30.96 -65.74
N ALA A 98 43.32 31.09 -66.80
CA ALA A 98 41.86 30.98 -66.73
C ALA A 98 41.41 29.62 -66.15
N GLU A 99 42.18 28.56 -66.37
CA GLU A 99 41.94 27.21 -65.86
C GLU A 99 42.02 27.11 -64.33
N TYR A 100 42.61 28.11 -63.67
CA TYR A 100 42.77 28.21 -62.22
C TYR A 100 41.94 29.34 -61.60
N VAL A 101 41.12 30.04 -62.40
CA VAL A 101 40.16 31.02 -61.90
C VAL A 101 38.88 30.30 -61.45
N PRO A 102 38.36 30.57 -60.23
CA PRO A 102 37.03 30.10 -59.86
C PRO A 102 35.97 30.78 -60.73
N ILE A 103 35.23 30.01 -61.52
CA ILE A 103 34.11 30.50 -62.33
C ILE A 103 32.81 30.35 -61.52
N LEU A 104 32.03 31.43 -61.44
CA LEU A 104 30.69 31.40 -60.87
C LEU A 104 29.68 31.00 -61.95
N GLU A 105 28.63 30.31 -61.55
CA GLU A 105 27.47 30.04 -62.39
C GLU A 105 26.67 31.32 -62.67
N ALA A 106 25.72 31.25 -63.60
CA ALA A 106 24.87 32.39 -63.99
C ALA A 106 24.09 33.01 -62.82
N ASP A 107 23.84 32.25 -61.76
CA ASP A 107 23.19 32.68 -60.52
C ASP A 107 24.17 33.24 -59.47
N GLY A 108 25.46 33.31 -59.78
CA GLY A 108 26.51 33.86 -58.91
C GLY A 108 27.10 32.86 -57.92
N HIS A 109 26.78 31.56 -58.02
CA HIS A 109 27.28 30.54 -57.10
C HIS A 109 28.58 29.89 -57.62
N LEU A 110 29.50 29.58 -56.69
CA LEU A 110 30.72 28.81 -57.01
C LEU A 110 30.43 27.31 -56.92
N ILE A 111 30.68 26.55 -57.99
CA ILE A 111 30.68 25.09 -57.92
C ILE A 111 31.99 24.61 -57.29
N VAL A 112 31.90 24.02 -56.09
CA VAL A 112 33.00 23.26 -55.50
C VAL A 112 32.98 21.85 -56.12
N LYS A 113 34.02 21.47 -56.86
CA LYS A 113 34.11 20.13 -57.47
C LYS A 113 34.10 19.03 -56.39
N SER A 114 33.34 17.98 -56.68
CA SER A 114 33.09 16.75 -55.90
C SER A 114 33.99 16.53 -54.69
N ILE A 115 33.38 16.47 -53.51
CA ILE A 115 34.06 16.16 -52.25
C ILE A 115 34.54 14.71 -52.25
N THR A 116 35.85 14.55 -52.15
CA THR A 116 36.52 13.25 -52.09
C THR A 116 36.92 12.83 -50.68
N ASP A 117 36.99 13.76 -49.72
CA ASP A 117 37.37 13.48 -48.32
C ASP A 117 36.44 14.18 -47.34
N TRP A 118 35.55 13.42 -46.69
CA TRP A 118 34.54 13.93 -45.76
C TRP A 118 35.04 14.16 -44.33
N THR A 119 36.33 13.94 -44.06
CA THR A 119 36.91 14.09 -42.71
C THR A 119 37.48 15.48 -42.43
N GLN A 120 37.62 16.31 -43.45
CA GLN A 120 38.19 17.66 -43.38
C GLN A 120 37.09 18.74 -43.38
N ARG A 121 37.39 19.91 -42.79
CA ARG A 121 36.51 21.08 -42.83
C ARG A 121 36.55 21.70 -44.24
N GLN A 122 35.52 21.48 -45.03
CA GLN A 122 35.40 22.06 -46.37
C GLN A 122 34.00 22.63 -46.61
N ALA A 123 33.88 23.56 -47.56
CA ALA A 123 32.60 24.08 -48.01
C ALA A 123 31.83 23.00 -48.79
N LEU A 124 30.53 22.88 -48.53
CA LEU A 124 29.62 21.92 -49.14
C LEU A 124 28.40 22.67 -49.69
N GLY A 125 27.94 22.32 -50.89
CA GLY A 125 26.67 22.82 -51.42
C GLY A 125 25.47 22.29 -50.62
N ALA A 126 24.43 23.09 -50.41
CA ALA A 126 23.26 22.69 -49.62
C ALA A 126 22.52 21.46 -50.22
N ALA A 127 22.53 21.30 -51.55
CA ALA A 127 21.99 20.12 -52.22
C ALA A 127 22.81 18.86 -51.90
N ASP A 128 24.13 18.96 -51.82
CA ASP A 128 25.00 17.83 -51.48
C ASP A 128 24.92 17.45 -49.98
N ALA A 129 24.35 18.31 -49.14
CA ALA A 129 24.16 18.06 -47.71
C ALA A 129 23.04 17.05 -47.39
N GLU A 130 22.25 16.65 -48.39
CA GLU A 130 21.17 15.63 -48.37
C GLU A 130 21.19 14.69 -47.13
N GLY A 131 20.52 15.11 -46.05
CA GLY A 131 20.26 14.26 -44.87
C GLY A 131 21.40 14.03 -43.88
N ARG A 132 22.59 14.62 -44.05
CA ARG A 132 23.78 14.26 -43.26
C ARG A 132 24.03 15.02 -41.95
N TYR A 133 23.18 15.99 -41.59
CA TYR A 133 23.26 16.65 -40.29
C TYR A 133 22.81 15.77 -39.11
N VAL A 134 22.23 14.59 -39.39
CA VAL A 134 21.92 13.57 -38.38
C VAL A 134 22.83 12.36 -38.62
N LYS A 135 23.86 12.20 -37.79
CA LYS A 135 24.77 11.05 -37.88
C LYS A 135 24.00 9.78 -37.48
N SER A 136 23.75 8.90 -38.43
CA SER A 136 23.32 7.51 -38.17
C SER A 136 24.46 6.76 -37.47
N VAL A 137 24.40 6.65 -36.14
CA VAL A 137 25.29 5.75 -35.38
C VAL A 137 24.64 4.37 -35.32
N ASN A 138 25.27 3.39 -35.97
CA ASN A 138 24.89 1.98 -35.87
C ASN A 138 25.72 1.32 -34.76
N ASP A 139 25.29 1.46 -33.51
CA ASP A 139 25.80 0.69 -32.38
C ASP A 139 24.63 0.13 -31.56
N SER A 140 24.90 -0.81 -30.66
CA SER A 140 23.87 -1.47 -29.84
C SER A 140 23.25 -0.54 -28.78
N THR A 141 23.76 0.69 -28.63
CA THR A 141 23.33 1.65 -27.60
C THR A 141 22.50 2.80 -28.17
N ASN A 142 22.51 3.01 -29.49
CA ASN A 142 21.92 4.17 -30.15
C ASN A 142 20.93 3.77 -31.25
N ILE A 143 19.87 4.57 -31.44
CA ILE A 143 18.85 4.37 -32.48
C ILE A 143 19.31 5.04 -33.78
N ARG A 144 19.24 4.30 -34.89
CA ARG A 144 19.43 4.86 -36.23
C ARG A 144 18.29 5.81 -36.57
N ILE A 145 18.60 7.09 -36.77
CA ILE A 145 17.67 8.09 -37.32
C ILE A 145 18.02 8.26 -38.80
N ASP A 146 17.08 7.95 -39.69
CA ASP A 146 17.22 8.12 -41.14
C ASP A 146 16.43 9.34 -41.67
N GLY A 147 15.60 9.95 -40.83
CA GLY A 147 14.93 11.22 -41.10
C GLY A 147 14.45 11.91 -39.83
N ALA A 148 14.29 13.22 -39.89
CA ALA A 148 13.66 14.01 -38.82
C ALA A 148 12.87 15.17 -39.41
N GLY A 149 11.82 15.61 -38.71
CA GLY A 149 11.00 16.73 -39.16
C GLY A 149 9.97 17.18 -38.13
N ILE A 150 9.07 18.06 -38.57
CA ILE A 150 7.90 18.48 -37.81
C ILE A 150 6.66 17.99 -38.57
N ASN A 151 5.73 17.35 -37.86
CA ASN A 151 4.48 16.93 -38.47
C ASN A 151 3.64 18.16 -38.78
N LYS A 152 3.28 18.38 -40.06
CA LYS A 152 2.59 19.61 -40.49
C LYS A 152 1.17 19.77 -39.94
N GLN A 153 0.51 18.68 -39.56
CA GLN A 153 -0.85 18.70 -39.01
C GLN A 153 -0.85 18.88 -37.50
N THR A 154 0.06 18.21 -36.79
CA THR A 154 0.07 18.23 -35.32
C THR A 154 1.09 19.19 -34.73
N GLY A 155 2.05 19.69 -35.52
CA GLY A 155 3.17 20.51 -35.07
C GLY A 155 4.21 19.75 -34.23
N VAL A 156 4.04 18.44 -34.03
CA VAL A 156 4.91 17.63 -33.16
C VAL A 156 6.18 17.24 -33.92
N PRO A 157 7.38 17.43 -33.34
CA PRO A 157 8.62 16.92 -33.91
C PRO A 157 8.62 15.39 -34.00
N TRP A 158 9.21 14.83 -35.06
CA TRP A 158 9.30 13.38 -35.26
C TRP A 158 10.69 12.95 -35.72
N LEU A 159 11.02 11.69 -35.45
CA LEU A 159 12.19 10.97 -35.94
C LEU A 159 11.71 9.75 -36.73
N HIS A 160 12.26 9.50 -37.93
CA HIS A 160 12.08 8.24 -38.64
C HIS A 160 13.22 7.32 -38.23
N THR A 161 12.85 6.11 -37.84
CA THR A 161 13.76 5.09 -37.35
C THR A 161 13.49 3.78 -38.08
N GLY A 162 13.98 3.63 -39.32
CA GLY A 162 13.99 2.38 -40.09
C GLY A 162 12.63 1.82 -40.51
N SER A 163 11.80 1.41 -39.56
CA SER A 163 10.48 0.79 -39.77
C SER A 163 9.29 1.75 -39.58
N GLY A 164 9.53 3.00 -39.17
CA GLY A 164 8.46 3.99 -39.07
C GLY A 164 8.80 5.28 -38.33
N PHE A 165 7.80 6.14 -38.21
CA PHE A 165 7.90 7.46 -37.59
C PHE A 165 7.62 7.36 -36.08
N SER A 166 8.54 7.88 -35.28
CA SER A 166 8.42 8.07 -33.83
C SER A 166 8.26 9.55 -33.53
N ASN A 167 7.12 9.95 -32.97
CA ASN A 167 6.92 11.32 -32.51
C ASN A 167 7.71 11.56 -31.22
N LEU A 168 8.37 12.71 -31.12
CA LEU A 168 9.01 13.17 -29.89
C LEU A 168 7.92 13.74 -28.97
N GLN A 169 7.69 13.07 -27.86
CA GLN A 169 6.78 13.57 -26.83
C GLN A 169 7.54 14.50 -25.88
N MET A 170 6.93 15.62 -25.53
CA MET A 170 7.47 16.51 -24.51
C MET A 170 7.46 15.79 -23.15
N ALA A 171 8.54 15.94 -22.38
CA ALA A 171 8.62 15.33 -21.05
C ALA A 171 7.42 15.78 -20.19
N GLY A 172 6.61 14.81 -19.73
CA GLY A 172 5.42 15.05 -18.92
C GLY A 172 4.06 14.84 -19.61
N ASP A 173 4.01 14.70 -20.94
CA ASP A 173 2.73 14.55 -21.68
C ASP A 173 2.25 13.09 -21.80
N TYR A 174 1.96 12.42 -20.67
CA TYR A 174 1.69 10.98 -20.62
C TYR A 174 0.35 10.52 -21.24
N ALA A 175 -0.47 11.42 -21.78
CA ALA A 175 -1.84 11.11 -22.22
C ALA A 175 -1.91 10.13 -23.41
N THR A 176 -0.86 10.02 -24.22
CA THR A 176 -0.82 9.14 -25.39
C THR A 176 -0.07 7.82 -25.13
N ASN A 177 0.51 7.63 -23.95
CA ASN A 177 1.23 6.40 -23.62
C ASN A 177 0.23 5.29 -23.29
N ALA A 178 0.01 4.38 -24.25
CA ALA A 178 -0.90 3.25 -24.11
C ALA A 178 -0.63 2.41 -22.83
N ALA A 179 0.62 2.32 -22.37
CA ALA A 179 0.96 1.61 -21.14
C ALA A 179 0.51 2.38 -19.88
N VAL A 180 0.57 3.72 -19.88
CA VAL A 180 0.06 4.54 -18.78
C VAL A 180 -1.47 4.50 -18.75
N ASN A 181 -2.13 4.56 -19.91
CA ASN A 181 -3.58 4.41 -19.99
C ASN A 181 -4.03 3.01 -19.55
N ALA A 182 -3.27 1.97 -19.90
CA ALA A 182 -3.50 0.61 -19.42
C ALA A 182 -3.30 0.50 -17.90
N GLU A 183 -2.25 1.12 -17.34
CA GLU A 183 -2.00 1.15 -15.89
C GLU A 183 -3.07 1.95 -15.13
N VAL A 184 -3.51 3.10 -15.65
CA VAL A 184 -4.60 3.89 -15.06
C VAL A 184 -5.90 3.08 -15.09
N THR A 185 -6.21 2.45 -16.21
CA THR A 185 -7.38 1.57 -16.34
C THR A 185 -7.27 0.35 -15.41
N ALA A 186 -6.09 -0.27 -15.33
CA ALA A 186 -5.82 -1.38 -14.44
C ALA A 186 -5.95 -0.98 -12.96
N ARG A 187 -5.48 0.21 -12.58
CA ARG A 187 -5.66 0.75 -11.22
C ARG A 187 -7.12 1.08 -10.92
N VAL A 188 -7.86 1.66 -11.85
CA VAL A 188 -9.30 1.92 -11.68
C VAL A 188 -10.06 0.61 -11.53
N ASN A 189 -9.77 -0.39 -12.36
CA ASN A 189 -10.38 -1.72 -12.26
C ASN A 189 -9.92 -2.48 -11.01
N ALA A 190 -8.67 -2.33 -10.60
CA ALA A 190 -8.16 -2.90 -9.36
C ALA A 190 -8.84 -2.24 -8.17
N VAL A 191 -8.98 -0.90 -8.13
CA VAL A 191 -9.71 -0.17 -7.08
C VAL A 191 -11.18 -0.58 -7.08
N ALA A 192 -11.86 -0.63 -8.22
CA ALA A 192 -13.25 -1.07 -8.30
C ALA A 192 -13.43 -2.54 -7.90
N GLY A 193 -12.49 -3.42 -8.27
CA GLY A 193 -12.47 -4.82 -7.85
C GLY A 193 -12.14 -4.98 -6.38
N LEU A 194 -11.28 -4.11 -5.83
CA LEU A 194 -10.93 -4.08 -4.42
C LEU A 194 -12.10 -3.52 -3.60
N ASP A 195 -12.81 -2.51 -4.07
CA ASP A 195 -14.03 -1.96 -3.46
C ASP A 195 -15.17 -2.98 -3.50
N ALA A 196 -15.28 -3.74 -4.59
CA ALA A 196 -16.21 -4.86 -4.68
C ALA A 196 -15.81 -6.06 -3.79
N ALA A 197 -14.51 -6.22 -3.50
CA ALA A 197 -13.98 -7.34 -2.70
C ALA A 197 -13.76 -7.01 -1.21
N LYS A 198 -13.65 -5.73 -0.80
CA LYS A 198 -13.27 -5.31 0.56
C LYS A 198 -14.44 -4.90 1.44
N VAL A 199 -15.40 -5.81 1.59
CA VAL A 199 -16.07 -5.99 2.89
C VAL A 199 -15.81 -7.42 3.38
N ASN A 200 -14.62 -7.61 3.93
CA ASN A 200 -14.30 -8.64 4.93
C ASN A 200 -13.60 -7.91 6.11
N ARG A 201 -14.27 -7.89 7.27
CA ARG A 201 -14.13 -6.91 8.37
C ARG A 201 -13.07 -7.30 9.41
N ALA A 202 -11.80 -7.36 9.02
CA ALA A 202 -10.72 -7.43 9.99
C ALA A 202 -10.21 -6.01 10.32
N GLY A 203 -10.84 -5.35 11.30
CA GLY A 203 -10.28 -4.15 11.95
C GLY A 203 -11.06 -2.83 11.89
N ASP A 204 -12.25 -2.78 11.27
CA ASP A 204 -13.01 -1.52 11.18
C ASP A 204 -13.78 -1.20 12.48
N ALA A 205 -13.44 -0.07 13.11
CA ALA A 205 -14.32 0.59 14.05
C ALA A 205 -15.54 1.14 13.29
N MET A 206 -16.73 0.60 13.57
CA MET A 206 -17.97 1.16 13.00
C MET A 206 -18.23 2.54 13.62
N ARG A 207 -18.31 3.59 12.78
CA ARG A 207 -18.95 4.86 13.16
C ARG A 207 -20.39 4.84 12.64
N GLY A 208 -21.35 4.76 13.56
CA GLY A 208 -22.79 4.64 13.26
C GLY A 208 -23.37 3.29 13.72
N ALA A 209 -24.70 3.20 13.80
CA ALA A 209 -25.39 2.00 14.24
C ALA A 209 -25.48 0.95 13.12
N LEU A 210 -25.10 -0.30 13.41
CA LEU A 210 -25.43 -1.44 12.57
C LEU A 210 -26.85 -1.89 12.90
N SER A 211 -27.81 -1.55 12.04
CA SER A 211 -29.23 -1.95 12.21
C SER A 211 -29.58 -3.03 11.20
N THR A 212 -29.84 -4.25 11.69
CA THR A 212 -30.27 -5.39 10.87
C THR A 212 -31.60 -5.90 11.40
N PHE A 213 -32.68 -5.72 10.63
CA PHE A 213 -34.03 -6.18 10.97
C PHE A 213 -34.33 -7.53 10.30
N ASN A 214 -35.19 -8.35 10.92
CA ASN A 214 -35.75 -9.56 10.32
C ASN A 214 -37.16 -9.29 9.76
N ASP A 215 -37.67 -10.13 8.85
CA ASP A 215 -38.96 -9.92 8.14
C ASP A 215 -40.14 -9.72 9.11
N PRO A 216 -40.93 -8.63 8.98
CA PRO A 216 -42.05 -8.33 9.88
C PRO A 216 -43.30 -9.21 9.68
N ASN A 217 -43.36 -10.07 8.66
CA ASN A 217 -44.59 -10.80 8.31
C ASN A 217 -44.68 -12.20 8.92
N LEU A 218 -44.56 -12.32 10.24
CA LEU A 218 -44.65 -13.62 10.93
C LEU A 218 -46.04 -13.87 11.53
N THR A 219 -46.45 -15.15 11.54
CA THR A 219 -47.71 -15.61 12.13
C THR A 219 -47.63 -15.62 13.65
N ASN A 220 -48.74 -15.28 14.33
CA ASN A 220 -48.85 -15.36 15.79
C ASN A 220 -48.46 -16.75 16.32
N GLY A 221 -47.63 -16.78 17.37
CA GLY A 221 -47.12 -17.99 18.01
C GLY A 221 -45.79 -18.53 17.48
N VAL A 222 -45.24 -17.95 16.41
CA VAL A 222 -43.91 -18.29 15.87
C VAL A 222 -42.82 -17.50 16.61
N TYR A 223 -41.68 -18.14 16.87
CA TYR A 223 -40.50 -17.45 17.39
C TYR A 223 -39.76 -16.74 16.26
N ASN A 224 -39.59 -15.43 16.41
CA ASN A 224 -38.73 -14.59 15.61
C ASN A 224 -37.36 -14.46 16.29
N TYR A 225 -36.30 -14.45 15.49
CA TYR A 225 -34.94 -14.30 15.97
C TYR A 225 -34.31 -13.07 15.32
N SER A 226 -33.70 -12.20 16.12
CA SER A 226 -32.89 -11.12 15.57
C SER A 226 -31.64 -11.69 14.91
N PRO A 227 -31.03 -10.98 13.97
CA PRO A 227 -29.64 -11.20 13.63
C PRO A 227 -28.79 -11.17 14.90
N GLY A 228 -27.88 -12.14 15.04
CA GLY A 228 -27.08 -12.35 16.23
C GLY A 228 -25.58 -12.20 15.99
N PHE A 229 -24.84 -11.98 17.07
CA PHE A 229 -23.39 -12.12 17.08
C PHE A 229 -23.03 -13.58 17.33
N ARG A 230 -22.20 -14.18 16.46
CA ARG A 230 -21.78 -15.58 16.56
C ARG A 230 -20.27 -15.67 16.36
N THR A 231 -19.60 -16.41 17.22
CA THR A 231 -18.15 -16.65 17.13
C THR A 231 -17.85 -18.14 17.12
N PHE A 232 -16.74 -18.53 16.48
CA PHE A 232 -16.23 -19.90 16.51
C PHE A 232 -14.72 -19.96 16.56
N THR A 233 -14.22 -20.98 17.23
CA THR A 233 -12.85 -21.48 17.07
C THR A 233 -12.88 -22.71 16.17
N ASN A 234 -12.26 -22.63 14.98
CA ASN A 234 -12.06 -23.76 14.06
C ASN A 234 -13.32 -24.63 13.85
N THR A 235 -14.47 -23.98 13.60
CA THR A 235 -15.81 -24.60 13.42
C THR A 235 -16.29 -25.54 14.55
N ARG A 236 -15.59 -25.55 15.69
CA ARG A 236 -15.73 -26.58 16.73
C ARG A 236 -16.41 -26.09 18.00
N SER A 237 -16.01 -24.94 18.53
CA SER A 237 -16.61 -24.36 19.74
C SER A 237 -16.95 -22.91 19.48
N GLY A 238 -18.11 -22.47 19.96
CA GLY A 238 -18.58 -21.13 19.71
C GLY A 238 -19.63 -20.69 20.70
N PHE A 239 -20.01 -19.42 20.60
CA PHE A 239 -21.20 -18.91 21.26
C PHE A 239 -21.96 -17.97 20.35
N GLN A 240 -23.24 -17.82 20.65
CA GLN A 240 -24.16 -16.95 19.96
C GLN A 240 -24.87 -16.03 20.95
N PHE A 241 -25.09 -14.79 20.54
CA PHE A 241 -25.92 -13.84 21.24
C PHE A 241 -26.91 -13.18 20.27
N PHE A 242 -28.20 -13.36 20.53
CA PHE A 242 -29.29 -12.82 19.70
C PHE A 242 -30.52 -12.53 20.58
N ALA A 243 -31.44 -11.72 20.09
CA ALA A 243 -32.75 -11.56 20.70
C ALA A 243 -33.74 -12.55 20.07
N GLN A 244 -34.66 -13.05 20.89
CA GLN A 244 -35.77 -13.89 20.47
C GLN A 244 -37.06 -13.22 20.92
N ASP A 245 -38.05 -13.15 20.05
CA ASP A 245 -39.40 -12.68 20.36
C ASP A 245 -40.40 -13.74 19.90
N LYS A 246 -41.51 -13.91 20.61
CA LYS A 246 -42.60 -14.77 20.14
C LYS A 246 -43.73 -13.87 19.64
N VAL A 247 -43.93 -13.93 18.34
CA VAL A 247 -44.82 -13.02 17.62
C VAL A 247 -46.22 -13.12 18.20
N GLY A 248 -46.77 -11.97 18.60
CA GLY A 248 -48.17 -11.81 19.03
C GLY A 248 -48.48 -12.14 20.50
N ASP A 249 -47.47 -12.39 21.35
CA ASP A 249 -47.68 -12.53 22.79
C ASP A 249 -47.44 -11.25 23.62
N GLY A 250 -46.99 -10.19 22.94
CA GLY A 250 -46.92 -8.82 23.47
C GLY A 250 -45.92 -8.60 24.61
N SER A 251 -45.06 -9.57 24.96
CA SER A 251 -44.24 -9.43 26.17
C SER A 251 -42.99 -10.32 26.31
N THR A 252 -42.60 -11.16 25.34
CA THR A 252 -41.53 -12.17 25.57
C THR A 252 -40.19 -11.95 24.87
N ALA A 253 -39.88 -10.73 24.44
CA ALA A 253 -38.57 -10.43 23.86
C ALA A 253 -37.45 -10.72 24.88
N SER A 254 -36.71 -11.81 24.67
CA SER A 254 -35.67 -12.28 25.59
C SER A 254 -34.31 -12.22 24.90
N GLY A 255 -33.28 -11.83 25.66
CA GLY A 255 -31.91 -11.97 25.21
C GLY A 255 -31.50 -13.44 25.32
N VAL A 256 -30.98 -14.03 24.24
CA VAL A 256 -30.59 -15.44 24.21
C VAL A 256 -29.08 -15.56 24.06
N PHE A 257 -28.47 -16.28 25.00
CA PHE A 257 -27.09 -16.74 24.91
C PHE A 257 -27.08 -18.24 24.69
N ALA A 258 -26.37 -18.69 23.65
CA ALA A 258 -26.25 -20.10 23.32
C ALA A 258 -24.79 -20.53 23.18
N LEU A 259 -24.45 -21.66 23.81
CA LEU A 259 -23.16 -22.33 23.63
C LEU A 259 -23.28 -23.38 22.54
N GLU A 260 -22.28 -23.46 21.67
CA GLU A 260 -22.28 -24.33 20.50
C GLU A 260 -21.03 -25.20 20.44
N TRP A 261 -21.24 -26.46 20.03
CA TRP A 261 -20.16 -27.39 19.72
C TRP A 261 -20.46 -28.13 18.41
N ASN A 262 -19.53 -28.11 17.45
CA ASN A 262 -19.63 -28.76 16.14
C ASN A 262 -20.92 -28.46 15.36
N GLY A 263 -21.36 -27.20 15.30
CA GLY A 263 -22.60 -26.85 14.60
C GLY A 263 -23.87 -27.05 15.42
N ILE A 264 -23.78 -27.61 16.64
CA ILE A 264 -24.92 -28.01 17.47
C ILE A 264 -24.96 -27.20 18.76
N ILE A 265 -26.09 -26.54 19.01
CA ILE A 265 -26.33 -25.81 20.26
C ILE A 265 -26.44 -26.81 21.42
N GLN A 266 -25.59 -26.61 22.42
CA GLN A 266 -25.53 -27.46 23.60
C GLN A 266 -26.49 -26.97 24.69
N GLN A 267 -26.65 -25.65 24.79
CA GLN A 267 -27.36 -25.04 25.90
C GLN A 267 -27.90 -23.66 25.53
N TYR A 268 -29.10 -23.34 26.00
CA TYR A 268 -29.69 -22.01 25.93
C TYR A 268 -29.81 -21.39 27.32
N TRP A 269 -29.55 -20.09 27.35
CA TRP A 269 -29.77 -19.22 28.48
C TRP A 269 -30.63 -18.04 28.01
N TRP A 270 -31.77 -17.83 28.66
CA TRP A 270 -32.67 -16.71 28.38
C TRP A 270 -32.53 -15.66 29.48
N LEU A 271 -32.25 -14.43 29.04
CA LEU A 271 -32.35 -13.21 29.84
C LEU A 271 -33.76 -12.67 29.63
N ASN A 272 -34.66 -13.05 30.54
CA ASN A 272 -36.08 -12.78 30.39
C ASN A 272 -36.41 -11.32 30.74
N PRO A 273 -37.51 -10.77 30.20
CA PRO A 273 -38.00 -9.42 30.54
C PRO A 273 -38.26 -9.18 32.03
N ASP A 274 -38.60 -10.24 32.78
CA ASP A 274 -38.81 -10.19 34.23
C ASP A 274 -37.49 -10.14 35.04
N GLY A 275 -36.35 -10.06 34.33
CA GLY A 275 -35.00 -10.07 34.89
C GLY A 275 -34.46 -11.46 35.19
N SER A 276 -35.31 -12.51 35.15
CA SER A 276 -34.88 -13.87 35.46
C SER A 276 -33.94 -14.42 34.40
N ILE A 277 -33.02 -15.29 34.83
CA ILE A 277 -32.14 -16.03 33.94
C ILE A 277 -32.62 -17.47 33.91
N GLY A 278 -33.19 -17.89 32.78
CA GLY A 278 -33.65 -19.25 32.55
C GLY A 278 -32.61 -20.08 31.81
N GLN A 279 -32.40 -21.33 32.22
CA GLN A 279 -31.53 -22.26 31.49
C GLN A 279 -32.31 -23.50 31.03
N SER A 280 -32.11 -23.90 29.78
CA SER A 280 -32.88 -24.96 29.09
C SER A 280 -32.96 -26.34 29.76
N SER A 281 -32.06 -26.69 30.70
CA SER A 281 -31.99 -28.02 31.32
C SER A 281 -31.96 -28.02 32.85
N LYS A 282 -31.84 -26.85 33.48
CA LYS A 282 -31.72 -26.65 34.94
C LYS A 282 -32.78 -25.70 35.49
N GLY A 283 -33.57 -25.06 34.63
CA GLY A 283 -34.61 -24.12 35.03
C GLY A 283 -34.05 -22.73 35.35
N ASN A 284 -34.82 -21.96 36.12
CA ASN A 284 -34.48 -20.57 36.45
C ASN A 284 -33.39 -20.51 37.52
N VAL A 285 -32.46 -19.56 37.36
CA VAL A 285 -31.52 -19.17 38.41
C VAL A 285 -32.31 -18.43 39.49
N ALA A 286 -32.22 -18.91 40.73
CA ALA A 286 -32.87 -18.26 41.87
C ALA A 286 -32.12 -16.97 42.26
N PHE A 287 -32.84 -15.87 42.42
CA PHE A 287 -32.33 -14.66 43.06
C PHE A 287 -32.16 -14.87 44.57
N VAL A 288 -31.29 -14.09 45.21
CA VAL A 288 -31.13 -14.10 46.68
C VAL A 288 -32.47 -13.85 47.39
N SER A 289 -33.32 -12.98 46.85
CA SER A 289 -34.67 -12.72 47.37
C SER A 289 -35.64 -13.91 47.22
N GLN A 290 -35.32 -14.85 46.31
CA GLN A 290 -36.08 -16.08 46.10
C GLN A 290 -35.52 -17.25 46.92
N ILE A 291 -34.36 -17.10 47.55
CA ILE A 291 -33.85 -18.04 48.55
C ILE A 291 -34.57 -17.73 49.87
N PRO A 292 -35.38 -18.64 50.44
CA PRO A 292 -36.08 -18.38 51.69
C PRO A 292 -35.09 -18.00 52.80
N THR A 293 -35.23 -16.79 53.36
CA THR A 293 -34.40 -16.32 54.48
C THR A 293 -34.78 -16.98 55.80
N ASP A 294 -36.02 -17.42 55.89
CA ASP A 294 -36.53 -18.24 56.99
C ASP A 294 -36.81 -19.63 56.44
N ILE A 295 -35.83 -20.51 56.60
CA ILE A 295 -35.94 -21.92 56.21
C ILE A 295 -37.01 -22.66 57.02
N TYR A 296 -37.54 -22.10 58.11
CA TYR A 296 -38.49 -22.77 58.98
C TYR A 296 -39.94 -22.48 58.59
N SER A 297 -40.29 -21.24 58.26
CA SER A 297 -41.68 -20.86 57.94
C SER A 297 -42.27 -21.56 56.72
N GLY A 298 -41.43 -21.90 55.73
CA GLY A 298 -41.82 -22.64 54.53
C GLY A 298 -41.82 -24.16 54.69
N THR A 299 -41.38 -24.70 55.84
CA THR A 299 -41.32 -26.15 56.05
C THR A 299 -42.53 -26.68 56.81
N SER A 300 -42.75 -27.99 56.74
CA SER A 300 -43.70 -28.71 57.59
C SER A 300 -43.43 -28.57 59.10
N PHE A 301 -42.27 -28.04 59.50
CA PHE A 301 -41.84 -27.87 60.89
C PHE A 301 -42.05 -26.44 61.42
N ASN A 302 -42.65 -25.52 60.66
CA ASN A 302 -42.91 -24.14 61.12
C ASN A 302 -43.65 -24.11 62.48
N ASN A 303 -44.63 -24.98 62.64
CA ASN A 303 -45.38 -25.10 63.89
C ASN A 303 -44.55 -25.64 65.08
N ASP A 304 -43.41 -26.28 64.82
CA ASP A 304 -42.58 -26.88 65.86
C ASP A 304 -41.73 -25.85 66.62
N PHE A 305 -41.55 -24.64 66.07
CA PHE A 305 -40.73 -23.57 66.65
C PHE A 305 -41.52 -22.35 67.15
N ALA A 306 -42.87 -22.40 67.07
CA ALA A 306 -43.75 -21.25 67.32
C ALA A 306 -44.35 -21.19 68.73
N THR A 307 -43.67 -21.70 69.77
CA THR A 307 -44.18 -21.60 71.15
C THR A 307 -43.79 -20.24 71.77
N SER A 308 -44.76 -19.53 72.34
CA SER A 308 -44.53 -18.30 73.12
C SER A 308 -44.18 -18.59 74.59
N ASP A 309 -44.04 -19.87 74.94
CA ASP A 309 -43.76 -20.38 76.29
C ASP A 309 -42.50 -21.24 76.20
N ASP A 310 -41.44 -20.79 76.87
CA ASP A 310 -40.11 -21.41 76.86
C ASP A 310 -40.07 -22.78 77.55
N ARG A 311 -41.12 -23.13 78.29
CA ARG A 311 -41.28 -24.44 78.94
C ARG A 311 -41.82 -25.51 77.98
N ILE A 312 -42.29 -25.14 76.79
CA ILE A 312 -42.97 -26.05 75.86
C ILE A 312 -42.18 -26.13 74.55
N ILE A 313 -41.80 -27.36 74.18
CA ILE A 313 -41.14 -27.68 72.92
C ILE A 313 -42.13 -28.51 72.10
N ASN A 314 -42.60 -27.99 70.97
CA ASN A 314 -43.39 -28.78 70.02
C ASN A 314 -42.47 -29.81 69.36
N LEU A 315 -42.96 -31.04 69.23
CA LEU A 315 -42.26 -32.16 68.62
C LEU A 315 -43.06 -32.69 67.41
N PRO A 316 -42.38 -33.29 66.42
CA PRO A 316 -43.05 -33.89 65.28
C PRO A 316 -44.18 -34.86 65.66
N TYR A 317 -45.12 -35.02 64.73
CA TYR A 317 -46.30 -35.89 64.88
C TYR A 317 -47.29 -35.45 65.98
N GLY A 318 -47.37 -34.15 66.26
CA GLY A 318 -48.33 -33.59 67.22
C GLY A 318 -48.01 -33.93 68.67
N ASN A 319 -46.73 -34.12 69.00
CA ASN A 319 -46.29 -34.28 70.38
C ASN A 319 -45.79 -32.92 70.92
N ILE A 320 -45.75 -32.78 72.22
CA ILE A 320 -45.04 -31.69 72.92
C ILE A 320 -44.21 -32.31 74.04
N LEU A 321 -43.07 -31.68 74.33
CA LEU A 321 -42.28 -31.90 75.52
C LEU A 321 -42.41 -30.65 76.39
N GLN A 322 -42.76 -30.83 77.66
CA GLN A 322 -42.86 -29.76 78.64
C GLN A 322 -41.78 -29.94 79.68
N CYS A 323 -40.92 -28.95 79.83
CA CYS A 323 -39.82 -28.92 80.79
C CYS A 323 -39.99 -27.71 81.70
N PHE A 324 -40.24 -27.93 82.99
CA PHE A 324 -40.50 -26.83 83.93
C PHE A 324 -40.08 -27.16 85.36
N ARG A 325 -39.90 -26.11 86.15
CA ARG A 325 -39.54 -26.18 87.57
C ARG A 325 -40.73 -25.74 88.44
N VAL A 326 -40.90 -26.40 89.59
CA VAL A 326 -41.83 -25.96 90.64
C VAL A 326 -41.06 -25.82 91.94
N ASP A 327 -41.13 -24.66 92.57
CA ASP A 327 -40.46 -24.35 93.83
C ASP A 327 -41.36 -24.64 95.05
N ASN A 328 -40.73 -24.87 96.21
CA ASN A 328 -41.37 -25.06 97.52
C ASN A 328 -42.49 -26.11 97.50
N VAL A 329 -42.20 -27.26 96.91
CA VAL A 329 -43.21 -28.27 96.61
C VAL A 329 -43.47 -29.21 97.79
N SER A 330 -44.75 -29.51 98.04
CA SER A 330 -45.22 -30.55 98.95
C SER A 330 -45.98 -31.63 98.18
N SER A 331 -46.23 -32.80 98.79
CA SER A 331 -47.11 -33.81 98.19
C SER A 331 -48.44 -33.18 97.79
N GLY A 332 -48.90 -33.45 96.56
CA GLY A 332 -50.07 -32.81 95.99
C GLY A 332 -50.10 -32.82 94.46
N ARG A 333 -51.07 -32.11 93.90
CA ARG A 333 -51.28 -32.04 92.45
C ARG A 333 -50.33 -31.03 91.81
N ILE A 334 -49.62 -31.45 90.77
CA ILE A 334 -48.76 -30.60 89.93
C ILE A 334 -49.40 -30.48 88.55
N SER A 335 -49.63 -29.24 88.09
CA SER A 335 -50.19 -28.95 86.77
C SER A 335 -49.10 -28.82 85.71
N PHE A 336 -49.37 -29.28 84.51
CA PHE A 336 -48.53 -28.99 83.35
C PHE A 336 -48.73 -27.54 82.88
N PRO A 337 -47.69 -26.85 82.37
CA PRO A 337 -47.79 -25.54 81.73
C PRO A 337 -48.91 -25.44 80.69
N ARG A 338 -49.13 -26.54 79.95
CA ARG A 338 -50.23 -26.75 79.01
C ARG A 338 -50.79 -28.15 79.19
N ALA A 339 -52.12 -28.30 79.11
CA ALA A 339 -52.70 -29.64 79.09
C ALA A 339 -52.28 -30.41 77.83
N PHE A 340 -51.89 -31.67 78.01
CA PHE A 340 -51.78 -32.65 76.92
C PHE A 340 -53.18 -33.08 76.45
N SER A 341 -53.29 -33.76 75.30
CA SER A 341 -54.59 -34.30 74.85
C SER A 341 -55.11 -35.47 75.70
N ALA A 342 -54.21 -36.13 76.44
CA ALA A 342 -54.45 -37.24 77.35
C ALA A 342 -53.29 -37.34 78.35
N ALA A 343 -53.29 -38.32 79.26
CA ALA A 343 -52.13 -38.57 80.12
C ALA A 343 -50.84 -38.69 79.28
N PRO A 344 -49.77 -37.95 79.62
CA PRO A 344 -48.55 -37.95 78.82
C PRO A 344 -47.87 -39.32 78.82
N GLN A 345 -47.26 -39.69 77.70
CA GLN A 345 -46.56 -40.97 77.52
C GLN A 345 -45.39 -41.16 78.49
N SER A 346 -44.75 -40.08 78.93
CA SER A 346 -43.71 -40.13 79.94
C SER A 346 -43.73 -38.88 80.81
N ILE A 347 -43.51 -39.08 82.11
CA ILE A 347 -43.25 -38.03 83.09
C ILE A 347 -42.00 -38.43 83.85
N ILE A 348 -41.00 -37.57 83.85
CA ILE A 348 -39.80 -37.69 84.67
C ILE A 348 -39.82 -36.52 85.63
N VAL A 349 -39.68 -36.82 86.91
CA VAL A 349 -39.56 -35.82 87.97
C VAL A 349 -38.20 -35.98 88.61
N GLN A 350 -37.57 -34.85 88.93
CA GLN A 350 -36.35 -34.81 89.71
C GLN A 350 -36.57 -33.85 90.87
N ALA A 351 -36.62 -34.36 92.10
CA ALA A 351 -36.75 -33.54 93.29
C ALA A 351 -35.36 -33.06 93.77
N VAL A 352 -35.31 -31.87 94.36
CA VAL A 352 -34.09 -31.27 94.90
C VAL A 352 -34.34 -30.77 96.31
N THR A 353 -33.43 -31.07 97.25
CA THR A 353 -33.44 -30.55 98.62
C THR A 353 -32.01 -30.25 99.08
N GLY A 354 -31.79 -29.11 99.72
CA GLY A 354 -30.46 -28.66 100.13
C GLY A 354 -29.47 -28.54 98.98
N GLY A 355 -29.94 -28.32 97.75
CA GLY A 355 -29.12 -28.30 96.53
C GLY A 355 -28.66 -29.67 96.01
N VAL A 356 -29.17 -30.78 96.55
CA VAL A 356 -28.85 -32.15 96.12
C VAL A 356 -30.07 -32.81 95.47
N ILE A 357 -29.83 -33.63 94.44
CA ILE A 357 -30.86 -34.42 93.76
C ILE A 357 -31.34 -35.54 94.69
N ALA A 358 -32.66 -35.67 94.85
CA ALA A 358 -33.29 -36.66 95.69
C ALA A 358 -34.32 -37.50 94.89
N HIS A 359 -34.34 -38.80 95.18
CA HIS A 359 -35.10 -39.80 94.40
C HIS A 359 -36.30 -40.38 95.16
N TYR A 360 -36.65 -39.85 96.34
CA TYR A 360 -37.76 -40.35 97.16
C TYR A 360 -39.08 -39.65 96.83
N HIS A 361 -39.50 -39.79 95.59
CA HIS A 361 -40.77 -39.30 95.09
C HIS A 361 -41.43 -40.34 94.18
N CYS A 362 -42.76 -40.31 94.08
CA CYS A 362 -43.46 -41.05 93.05
C CYS A 362 -44.50 -40.18 92.35
N VAL A 363 -44.63 -40.40 91.05
CA VAL A 363 -45.68 -39.83 90.21
C VAL A 363 -46.86 -40.79 90.23
N TRP A 364 -48.05 -40.26 90.54
CA TRP A 364 -49.28 -41.02 90.64
C TRP A 364 -50.40 -40.32 89.85
N GLU A 365 -51.34 -41.10 89.31
CA GLU A 365 -52.55 -40.61 88.61
C GLU A 365 -52.31 -39.45 87.62
N PRO A 366 -51.44 -39.62 86.61
CA PRO A 366 -51.28 -38.61 85.58
C PRO A 366 -52.53 -38.54 84.69
N ASP A 367 -52.96 -37.32 84.36
CA ASP A 367 -53.93 -37.05 83.30
C ASP A 367 -53.43 -35.93 82.38
N ALA A 368 -54.31 -35.46 81.49
CA ALA A 368 -54.01 -34.39 80.54
C ALA A 368 -53.47 -33.11 81.20
N SER A 369 -53.96 -32.77 82.39
CA SER A 369 -53.73 -31.47 83.04
C SER A 369 -52.56 -31.48 84.03
N GLY A 370 -52.14 -32.65 84.49
CA GLY A 370 -51.12 -32.77 85.53
C GLY A 370 -50.95 -34.18 86.07
N PHE A 371 -50.30 -34.28 87.22
CA PHE A 371 -50.10 -35.52 87.95
C PHE A 371 -50.07 -35.26 89.46
N THR A 372 -50.31 -36.29 90.25
CA THR A 372 -50.16 -36.22 91.69
C THR A 372 -48.74 -36.63 92.06
N LEU A 373 -48.02 -35.74 92.75
CA LEU A 373 -46.69 -36.00 93.26
C LEU A 373 -46.80 -36.40 94.73
N ASN A 374 -46.22 -37.54 95.08
CA ASN A 374 -46.06 -37.92 96.48
C ASN A 374 -44.57 -37.87 96.85
N LEU A 375 -44.25 -37.10 97.88
CA LEU A 375 -42.90 -36.83 98.38
C LEU A 375 -42.71 -37.47 99.75
N TYR A 376 -41.56 -38.12 99.96
CA TYR A 376 -41.16 -38.53 101.30
C TYR A 376 -40.41 -37.36 101.98
N GLY A 377 -41.17 -36.37 102.48
CA GLY A 377 -40.66 -35.15 103.14
C GLY A 377 -40.88 -33.86 102.33
N SER A 378 -40.28 -32.76 102.80
CA SER A 378 -40.31 -31.45 102.15
C SER A 378 -39.11 -31.25 101.23
N TYR A 379 -39.32 -30.69 100.04
CA TYR A 379 -38.28 -30.47 99.02
C TYR A 379 -38.27 -29.02 98.54
N ASP A 380 -37.09 -28.51 98.16
CA ASP A 380 -36.91 -27.11 97.73
C ASP A 380 -37.54 -26.87 96.35
N ALA A 381 -37.43 -27.85 95.46
CA ALA A 381 -37.99 -27.79 94.12
C ALA A 381 -38.14 -29.18 93.48
N ILE A 382 -38.92 -29.23 92.40
CA ILE A 382 -38.89 -30.31 91.41
C ILE A 382 -38.63 -29.75 90.02
N TYR A 383 -37.98 -30.57 89.20
CA TYR A 383 -37.89 -30.40 87.76
C TYR A 383 -38.71 -31.49 87.10
N VAL A 384 -39.57 -31.10 86.16
CA VAL A 384 -40.50 -31.99 85.49
C VAL A 384 -40.20 -31.96 84.00
N GLU A 385 -40.01 -33.14 83.42
CA GLU A 385 -40.02 -33.35 81.98
C GLU A 385 -41.18 -34.29 81.62
N ALA A 386 -42.15 -33.77 80.88
CA ALA A 386 -43.31 -34.55 80.46
C ALA A 386 -43.43 -34.52 78.94
N LYS A 387 -43.54 -35.69 78.31
CA LYS A 387 -43.73 -35.83 76.87
C LYS A 387 -45.10 -36.41 76.59
N GLY A 388 -45.87 -35.75 75.74
CA GLY A 388 -47.05 -36.38 75.19
C GLY A 388 -47.74 -35.65 74.05
N LYS A 389 -48.96 -36.06 73.71
CA LYS A 389 -49.71 -35.48 72.58
C LYS A 389 -50.23 -34.09 72.92
N LYS A 390 -50.12 -33.17 71.96
CA LYS A 390 -50.49 -31.75 72.06
C LYS A 390 -51.97 -31.51 72.32
#